data_AF-B3GD73-F1
#
_entry.id   AF-B3GD73-F1
#
_cell.length_a   1.000
_cell.length_b   1.000
_cell.length_c   1.000
_cell.angle_alpha   90.00
_cell.angle_beta   90.00
_cell.angle_gamma   90.00
#
_symmetry.space_group_name_H-M   'P 1'
#
loop_
_entity.id
_entity.type
_entity.pdbx_description
1 polymer ?
#
loop_
_entity_poly.entity_id
_entity_poly.type
_entity_poly.pdbx_seq_one_letter_code
_entity_poly.pdbx_strand_id
1 'polypeptide(L)'
;LKMGQHGAIRLQNEVQDGVIPVHELTEEEQWAEEHRKMHEKHKGHDAMHMEMMLIFIISVVVGQIFLVTWKRKHFKSYQMCTLIGMITIPVYVCFSRSWWRFIATWLVFIVFSAFIWIRASAQHISGGTPRMVYKWFLFLHKMSYVLGVVGYLIMMAALLGFHVLFGVTQPTLMDVGILFMFYGVYYGVLGRDFAHICTDRMAS
;
A
#
# COMPACT_ATOMS: atom_id res chain seq x y z
N LEU A 1 60.26 -65.33 26.92
CA LEU A 1 58.94 -65.46 26.28
C LEU A 1 57.91 -64.68 27.08
N LYS A 2 57.28 -63.68 26.43
CA LYS A 2 55.99 -63.02 26.75
C LYS A 2 55.75 -62.48 28.18
N MET A 3 56.26 -61.28 28.48
CA MET A 3 55.66 -60.40 29.51
C MET A 3 55.35 -58.97 29.01
N GLY A 4 55.51 -58.68 27.72
CA GLY A 4 55.25 -57.35 27.14
C GLY A 4 53.90 -57.18 26.43
N GLN A 5 53.13 -58.26 26.23
CA GLN A 5 51.88 -58.21 25.44
C GLN A 5 50.60 -58.03 26.28
N HIS A 6 50.61 -58.35 27.57
CA HIS A 6 49.40 -58.17 28.41
C HIS A 6 49.19 -56.74 28.91
N GLY A 7 50.26 -55.95 29.08
CA GLY A 7 50.14 -54.52 29.43
C GLY A 7 49.62 -53.66 28.28
N ALA A 8 50.04 -53.96 27.04
CA ALA A 8 49.59 -53.25 25.85
C ALA A 8 48.11 -53.53 25.51
N ILE A 9 47.65 -54.78 25.71
CA ILE A 9 46.24 -55.16 25.45
C ILE A 9 45.29 -54.55 26.50
N ARG A 10 45.72 -54.38 27.76
CA ARG A 10 44.89 -53.69 28.78
C ARG A 10 44.77 -52.18 28.52
N LEU A 11 45.83 -51.52 28.07
CA LEU A 11 45.78 -50.08 27.74
C LEU A 11 44.90 -49.81 26.52
N GLN A 12 44.75 -50.78 25.61
CA GLN A 12 43.87 -50.64 24.46
C GLN A 12 42.39 -50.88 24.83
N ASN A 13 42.12 -51.70 25.85
CA ASN A 13 40.76 -51.94 26.34
C ASN A 13 40.26 -50.88 27.34
N GLU A 14 41.13 -50.19 28.09
CA GLU A 14 40.69 -49.09 28.97
C GLU A 14 40.53 -47.74 28.25
N VAL A 15 41.10 -47.58 27.06
CA VAL A 15 40.83 -46.41 26.20
C VAL A 15 39.52 -46.57 25.41
N GLN A 16 38.92 -47.77 25.44
CA GLN A 16 37.67 -48.11 24.76
C GLN A 16 36.42 -48.01 25.65
N ASP A 17 36.49 -47.39 26.84
CA ASP A 17 35.33 -47.20 27.75
C ASP A 17 35.07 -45.73 28.11
N GLY A 18 35.61 -44.79 27.34
CA GLY A 18 35.49 -43.36 27.62
C GLY A 18 35.25 -42.46 26.42
N VAL A 19 35.00 -43.02 25.23
CA VAL A 19 34.50 -42.22 24.11
C VAL A 19 33.00 -42.19 24.24
N ILE A 20 32.50 -41.24 25.03
CA ILE A 20 31.16 -40.70 24.83
C ILE A 20 31.13 -40.38 23.34
N PRO A 21 30.32 -41.07 22.51
CA PRO A 21 30.15 -40.60 21.15
C PRO A 21 29.64 -39.18 21.32
N VAL A 22 30.41 -38.21 20.82
CA VAL A 22 29.85 -36.91 20.50
C VAL A 22 28.71 -37.30 19.59
N HIS A 23 27.49 -37.34 20.14
CA HIS A 23 26.30 -37.54 19.36
C HIS A 23 26.29 -36.29 18.49
N GLU A 24 26.91 -36.40 17.31
CA GLU A 24 26.45 -35.65 16.15
C GLU A 24 24.98 -35.99 16.14
N LEU A 25 24.19 -35.09 16.72
CA LEU A 25 22.74 -35.12 16.64
C LEU A 25 22.46 -35.40 15.17
N THR A 26 21.75 -36.50 14.89
CA THR A 26 21.33 -36.85 13.53
C THR A 26 20.73 -35.59 12.88
N GLU A 27 20.89 -35.33 11.57
CA GLU A 27 20.38 -34.09 10.94
C GLU A 27 18.91 -33.80 11.31
N GLU A 28 18.12 -34.87 11.52
CA GLU A 28 16.75 -34.81 12.02
C GLU A 28 16.62 -34.28 13.47
N GLU A 29 17.52 -34.66 14.37
CA GLU A 29 17.53 -34.18 15.76
C GLU A 29 18.03 -32.73 15.84
N GLN A 30 18.99 -32.32 15.00
CA GLN A 30 19.40 -30.93 14.87
C GLN A 30 18.27 -30.07 14.34
N TRP A 31 17.57 -30.53 13.29
CA TRP A 31 16.41 -29.85 12.73
C TRP A 31 15.26 -29.79 13.75
N ALA A 32 15.02 -30.85 14.52
CA ALA A 32 14.01 -30.86 15.57
C ALA A 32 14.35 -29.90 16.72
N GLU A 33 15.61 -29.84 17.14
CA GLU A 33 16.12 -28.93 18.16
C GLU A 33 16.05 -27.46 17.69
N GLU A 34 16.40 -27.20 16.41
CA GLU A 34 16.29 -25.88 15.78
C GLU A 34 14.85 -25.44 15.60
N HIS A 35 13.96 -26.34 15.17
CA HIS A 35 12.52 -26.07 15.03
C HIS A 35 11.89 -25.81 16.40
N ARG A 36 12.32 -26.54 17.45
CA ARG A 36 11.89 -26.30 18.83
C ARG A 36 12.38 -24.94 19.34
N LYS A 37 13.64 -24.57 19.11
CA LYS A 37 14.18 -23.24 19.45
C LYS A 37 13.53 -22.11 18.66
N MET A 38 13.21 -22.31 17.38
CA MET A 38 12.42 -21.39 16.56
C MET A 38 11.04 -21.20 17.16
N HIS A 39 10.32 -22.28 17.47
CA HIS A 39 8.99 -22.19 18.09
C HIS A 39 9.02 -21.57 19.49
N GLU A 40 10.05 -21.83 20.31
CA GLU A 40 10.19 -21.20 21.63
C GLU A 40 10.45 -19.70 21.53
N LYS A 41 11.30 -19.25 20.59
CA LYS A 41 11.53 -17.83 20.34
C LYS A 41 10.28 -17.11 19.81
N HIS A 42 9.43 -17.82 19.06
CA HIS A 42 8.20 -17.26 18.50
C HIS A 42 6.99 -17.41 19.43
N LYS A 43 6.99 -18.30 20.42
CA LYS A 43 5.82 -18.58 21.28
C LYS A 43 5.25 -17.35 22.01
N GLY A 44 6.12 -16.44 22.47
CA GLY A 44 5.72 -15.18 23.11
C GLY A 44 5.44 -14.05 22.11
N HIS A 45 6.13 -14.06 20.96
CA HIS A 45 6.00 -13.07 19.90
C HIS A 45 4.73 -13.29 19.06
N ASP A 46 4.37 -14.55 18.81
CA ASP A 46 3.17 -14.99 18.10
C ASP A 46 1.91 -14.65 18.89
N ALA A 47 1.92 -14.84 20.21
CA ALA A 47 0.81 -14.43 21.07
C ALA A 47 0.57 -12.91 20.98
N MET A 48 1.64 -12.10 20.98
CA MET A 48 1.54 -10.65 20.83
C MET A 48 1.09 -10.23 19.42
N HIS A 49 1.57 -10.91 18.37
CA HIS A 49 1.10 -10.71 17.00
C HIS A 49 -0.36 -11.07 16.82
N MET A 50 -0.81 -12.16 17.43
CA MET A 50 -2.20 -12.60 17.40
C MET A 50 -3.12 -11.58 18.09
N GLU A 51 -2.68 -11.01 19.22
CA GLU A 51 -3.44 -9.95 19.90
C GLU A 51 -3.54 -8.68 19.05
N MET A 52 -2.41 -8.19 18.50
CA MET A 52 -2.40 -7.05 17.58
C MET A 52 -3.28 -7.29 16.35
N MET A 53 -3.22 -8.49 15.77
CA MET A 53 -4.04 -8.87 14.62
C MET A 53 -5.52 -8.91 14.97
N LEU A 54 -5.89 -9.46 16.14
CA LEU A 54 -7.28 -9.57 16.56
C LEU A 54 -7.89 -8.19 16.82
N ILE A 55 -7.17 -7.31 17.52
CA ILE A 55 -7.59 -5.92 17.73
C ILE A 55 -7.71 -5.20 16.40
N PHE A 56 -6.74 -5.38 15.49
CA PHE A 56 -6.79 -4.78 14.16
C PHE A 56 -8.01 -5.26 13.37
N ILE A 57 -8.27 -6.56 13.30
CA ILE A 57 -9.43 -7.12 12.59
C ILE A 57 -10.74 -6.56 13.17
N ILE A 58 -10.90 -6.57 14.49
CA ILE A 58 -12.10 -6.03 15.14
C ILE A 58 -12.26 -4.55 14.82
N SER A 59 -11.18 -3.76 14.94
CA SER A 59 -11.22 -2.32 14.63
C SER A 59 -11.57 -2.03 13.18
N VAL A 60 -11.05 -2.83 12.23
CA VAL A 60 -11.39 -2.73 10.81
C VAL A 60 -12.86 -3.07 10.60
N VAL A 61 -13.35 -4.19 11.14
CA VAL A 61 -14.76 -4.61 10.99
C VAL A 61 -15.72 -3.54 11.54
N VAL A 62 -15.47 -3.07 12.76
CA VAL A 62 -16.29 -2.02 13.39
C VAL A 62 -16.22 -0.72 12.58
N GLY A 63 -15.02 -0.31 12.16
CA GLY A 63 -14.82 0.86 11.30
C GLY A 63 -15.55 0.77 9.97
N GLN A 64 -15.53 -0.39 9.32
CA GLN A 64 -16.24 -0.64 8.07
C GLN A 64 -17.76 -0.55 8.27
N ILE A 65 -18.32 -1.18 9.31
CA ILE A 65 -19.75 -1.08 9.63
C ILE A 65 -20.15 0.37 9.86
N PHE A 66 -19.36 1.12 10.63
CA PHE A 66 -19.58 2.54 10.87
C PHE A 66 -19.58 3.34 9.56
N LEU A 67 -18.55 3.18 8.71
CA LEU A 67 -18.43 3.89 7.44
C LEU A 67 -19.60 3.59 6.49
N VAL A 68 -19.98 2.32 6.36
CA VAL A 68 -21.10 1.92 5.49
C VAL A 68 -22.43 2.48 6.02
N THR A 69 -22.66 2.40 7.33
CA THR A 69 -23.87 2.93 7.96
C THR A 69 -23.94 4.45 7.81
N TRP A 70 -22.81 5.15 8.01
CA TRP A 70 -22.71 6.60 7.84
C TRP A 70 -22.96 7.01 6.40
N LYS A 71 -22.34 6.32 5.42
CA LYS A 71 -22.58 6.56 3.98
C LYS A 71 -24.05 6.38 3.61
N ARG A 72 -24.72 5.35 4.15
CA ARG A 72 -26.14 5.08 3.87
C ARG A 72 -27.08 6.11 4.50
N LYS A 73 -26.82 6.52 5.76
CA LYS A 73 -27.73 7.39 6.52
C LYS A 73 -27.50 8.88 6.25
N HIS A 74 -26.24 9.29 6.05
CA HIS A 74 -25.83 10.68 5.90
C HIS A 74 -24.84 10.85 4.74
N PHE A 75 -25.27 10.48 3.53
CA PHE A 75 -24.43 10.51 2.32
C PHE A 75 -23.74 11.86 2.08
N LYS A 76 -24.46 12.99 2.26
CA LYS A 76 -23.90 14.34 2.06
C LYS A 76 -22.75 14.66 3.03
N SER A 77 -22.87 14.25 4.28
CA SER A 77 -21.81 14.45 5.30
C SER A 77 -20.61 13.54 5.02
N TYR A 78 -20.87 12.27 4.69
CA TYR A 78 -19.85 11.32 4.28
C TYR A 78 -19.04 11.84 3.08
N GLN A 79 -19.73 12.26 2.01
CA GLN A 79 -19.10 12.77 0.79
C GLN A 79 -18.26 14.03 1.05
N MET A 80 -18.76 14.99 1.84
CA MET A 80 -17.98 16.18 2.19
C MET A 80 -16.74 15.84 3.01
N CYS A 81 -16.86 14.97 4.01
CA CYS A 81 -15.72 14.58 4.83
C CYS A 81 -14.67 13.80 4.01
N THR A 82 -15.10 12.84 3.19
CA THR A 82 -14.20 12.10 2.29
C THR A 82 -13.53 13.03 1.29
N LEU A 83 -14.25 14.00 0.71
CA LEU A 83 -13.67 14.98 -0.19
C LEU A 83 -12.61 15.84 0.50
N ILE A 84 -12.91 16.36 1.70
CA ILE A 84 -11.95 17.14 2.50
C ILE A 84 -10.72 16.30 2.83
N GLY A 85 -10.92 15.06 3.31
CA GLY A 85 -9.82 14.14 3.59
C GLY A 85 -8.95 13.87 2.37
N MET A 86 -9.57 13.62 1.22
CA MET A 86 -8.86 13.36 -0.03
C MET A 86 -8.13 14.60 -0.55
N ILE A 87 -8.68 15.80 -0.40
CA ILE A 87 -8.00 17.04 -0.78
C ILE A 87 -6.82 17.32 0.15
N THR A 88 -6.96 17.09 1.46
CA THR A 88 -5.99 17.56 2.47
C THR A 88 -4.85 16.59 2.74
N ILE A 89 -5.12 15.28 2.85
CA ILE A 89 -4.12 14.28 3.26
C ILE A 89 -2.93 14.23 2.29
N PRO A 90 -3.12 14.08 0.97
CA PRO A 90 -2.00 13.99 0.04
C PRO A 90 -1.20 15.29 -0.05
N VAL A 91 -1.87 16.44 0.08
CA VAL A 91 -1.23 17.76 0.08
C VAL A 91 -0.36 17.94 1.32
N TYR A 92 -0.86 17.58 2.49
CA TYR A 92 -0.11 17.65 3.74
C TYR A 92 1.18 16.82 3.67
N VAL A 93 1.09 15.59 3.14
CA VAL A 93 2.25 14.71 2.93
C VAL A 93 3.22 15.32 1.91
N CYS A 94 2.72 15.83 0.78
CA CYS A 94 3.56 16.43 -0.25
C CYS A 94 4.25 17.71 0.19
N PHE A 95 3.58 18.53 1.03
CA PHE A 95 4.17 19.72 1.63
C PHE A 95 5.31 19.36 2.58
N SER A 96 5.08 18.37 3.45
CA SER A 96 6.10 17.87 4.39
C SER A 96 7.32 17.28 3.68
N ARG A 97 7.14 16.75 2.47
CA ARG A 97 8.19 16.16 1.63
C ARG A 97 8.74 17.12 0.57
N SER A 98 8.33 18.40 0.59
CA SER A 98 8.73 19.45 -0.37
C SER A 98 8.55 19.08 -1.85
N TRP A 99 7.46 18.39 -2.18
CA TRP A 99 7.20 17.94 -3.54
C TRP A 99 6.48 19.01 -4.38
N TRP A 100 7.26 19.97 -4.87
CA TRP A 100 6.76 21.15 -5.58
C TRP A 100 5.92 20.85 -6.84
N ARG A 101 6.24 19.77 -7.56
CA ARG A 101 5.51 19.37 -8.78
C ARG A 101 4.03 19.09 -8.48
N PHE A 102 3.77 18.32 -7.43
CA PHE A 102 2.40 17.98 -7.01
C PHE A 102 1.66 19.21 -6.51
N ILE A 103 2.32 20.07 -5.74
CA ILE A 103 1.72 21.30 -5.21
C ILE A 103 1.29 22.22 -6.37
N ALA A 104 2.13 22.37 -7.39
CA ALA A 104 1.80 23.18 -8.56
C ALA A 104 0.56 22.65 -9.30
N THR A 105 0.51 21.35 -9.63
CA THR A 105 -0.65 20.76 -10.31
C THR A 105 -1.90 20.78 -9.44
N TRP A 106 -1.75 20.59 -8.13
CA TRP A 106 -2.85 20.67 -7.17
C TRP A 106 -3.42 22.09 -7.05
N LEU A 107 -2.58 23.12 -6.99
CA LEU A 107 -3.03 24.52 -6.98
C LEU A 107 -3.83 24.86 -8.24
N VAL A 108 -3.34 24.44 -9.41
CA VAL A 108 -4.08 24.59 -10.67
C VAL A 108 -5.45 23.91 -10.57
N PHE A 109 -5.50 22.66 -10.10
CA PHE A 109 -6.76 21.93 -9.94
C PHE A 109 -7.73 22.64 -9.00
N ILE A 110 -7.27 23.17 -7.87
CA ILE A 110 -8.11 23.91 -6.90
C ILE A 110 -8.62 25.21 -7.50
N VAL A 111 -7.78 25.99 -8.19
CA VAL A 111 -8.19 27.25 -8.83
C VAL A 111 -9.27 27.01 -9.89
N PHE A 112 -9.06 26.03 -10.78
CA PHE A 112 -10.06 25.69 -11.79
C PHE A 112 -11.34 25.12 -11.18
N SER A 113 -11.22 24.26 -10.16
CA SER A 113 -12.40 23.70 -9.46
C SER A 113 -13.20 24.80 -8.77
N ALA A 114 -12.54 25.73 -8.06
CA ALA A 114 -13.19 26.87 -7.43
C ALA A 114 -13.89 27.77 -8.45
N PHE A 115 -13.24 28.05 -9.59
CA PHE A 115 -13.85 28.81 -10.69
C PHE A 115 -15.14 28.14 -11.21
N ILE A 116 -15.10 26.83 -11.45
CA ILE A 116 -16.26 26.05 -11.88
C ILE A 116 -17.36 26.05 -10.81
N TRP A 117 -17.00 25.93 -9.53
CA TRP A 117 -17.94 25.98 -8.41
C TRP A 117 -18.68 27.31 -8.32
N ILE A 118 -17.96 28.44 -8.42
CA ILE A 118 -18.55 29.77 -8.36
C ILE A 118 -19.54 29.96 -9.52
N ARG A 119 -19.18 29.51 -10.72
CA ARG A 119 -20.06 29.56 -11.90
C ARG A 119 -21.27 28.64 -11.75
N ALA A 120 -21.11 27.44 -11.20
CA ALA A 120 -22.19 26.49 -10.97
C ALA A 120 -23.14 26.92 -9.85
N SER A 121 -22.66 27.72 -8.88
CA SER A 121 -23.43 28.20 -7.72
C SER A 121 -24.12 29.56 -7.95
N ALA A 122 -24.03 30.13 -9.15
CA ALA A 122 -24.66 31.41 -9.46
C ALA A 122 -26.20 31.29 -9.47
N GLN A 123 -26.90 32.22 -8.81
CA GLN A 123 -28.36 32.17 -8.63
C GLN A 123 -29.16 32.17 -9.94
N HIS A 124 -28.67 32.84 -10.99
CA HIS A 124 -29.21 32.73 -12.35
C HIS A 124 -28.20 31.99 -13.24
N ILE A 125 -28.44 30.69 -13.41
CA ILE A 125 -27.60 29.85 -14.28
C ILE A 125 -27.97 30.15 -15.73
N SER A 126 -27.08 30.86 -16.44
CA SER A 126 -27.21 31.02 -17.89
C SER A 126 -27.20 29.64 -18.58
N GLY A 127 -27.97 29.46 -19.65
CA GLY A 127 -28.10 28.16 -20.35
C GLY A 127 -26.78 27.58 -20.93
N GLY A 128 -25.70 28.37 -20.96
CA GLY A 128 -24.36 27.91 -21.36
C GLY A 128 -23.50 27.32 -20.23
N THR A 129 -23.80 27.66 -18.96
CA THR A 129 -22.99 27.26 -17.80
C THR A 129 -22.95 25.74 -17.59
N PRO A 130 -24.07 24.98 -17.65
CA PRO A 130 -24.04 23.53 -17.45
C PRO A 130 -23.18 22.80 -18.49
N ARG A 131 -23.18 23.30 -19.74
CA ARG A 131 -22.33 22.75 -20.82
C ARG A 131 -20.83 22.94 -20.54
N MET A 132 -20.43 24.07 -19.97
CA MET A 132 -19.04 24.32 -19.60
C MET A 132 -18.61 23.39 -18.46
N VAL A 133 -19.42 23.30 -17.40
CA VAL A 133 -19.18 22.44 -16.23
C VAL A 133 -19.01 20.98 -16.68
N TYR A 134 -19.93 20.49 -17.52
CA TYR A 134 -19.86 19.14 -18.07
C TYR A 134 -18.59 18.90 -18.90
N LYS A 135 -18.21 19.83 -19.79
CA LYS A 135 -16.98 19.70 -20.58
C LYS A 135 -15.72 19.63 -19.71
N TRP A 136 -15.66 20.42 -18.65
CA TRP A 136 -14.54 20.41 -17.69
C TRP A 136 -14.42 19.05 -16.99
N PHE A 137 -15.52 18.54 -16.44
CA PHE A 137 -15.52 17.23 -15.78
C PHE A 137 -15.23 16.08 -16.74
N LEU A 138 -15.73 16.15 -17.97
CA LEU A 138 -15.40 15.17 -19.01
C LEU A 138 -13.91 15.22 -19.37
N PHE A 139 -13.32 16.41 -19.44
CA PHE A 139 -11.89 16.58 -19.65
C PHE A 139 -11.07 15.95 -18.52
N LEU A 140 -11.41 16.24 -17.26
CA LEU A 140 -10.75 15.63 -16.09
C LEU A 140 -10.87 14.10 -16.10
N HIS A 141 -12.04 13.57 -16.42
CA HIS A 141 -12.25 12.13 -16.53
C HIS A 141 -11.37 11.50 -17.61
N LYS A 142 -11.32 12.10 -18.81
CA LYS A 142 -10.46 11.62 -19.90
C LYS A 142 -8.98 11.69 -19.53
N MET A 143 -8.53 12.77 -18.90
CA MET A 143 -7.15 12.91 -18.41
C MET A 143 -6.81 11.85 -17.38
N SER A 144 -7.67 11.65 -16.37
CA SER A 144 -7.51 10.60 -15.36
C SER A 144 -7.42 9.21 -16.00
N TYR A 145 -8.31 8.92 -16.95
CA TYR A 145 -8.31 7.66 -17.68
C TYR A 145 -7.00 7.44 -18.46
N VAL A 146 -6.57 8.44 -19.24
CA VAL A 146 -5.32 8.35 -20.02
C VAL A 146 -4.12 8.17 -19.10
N LEU A 147 -4.00 8.96 -18.02
CA LEU A 147 -2.91 8.83 -17.06
C LEU A 147 -2.91 7.47 -16.36
N GLY A 148 -4.08 6.95 -15.98
CA GLY A 148 -4.23 5.63 -15.38
C GLY A 148 -3.82 4.50 -16.31
N VAL A 149 -4.27 4.53 -17.57
CA VAL A 149 -3.91 3.53 -18.59
C VAL A 149 -2.41 3.58 -18.88
N VAL A 150 -1.85 4.78 -19.06
CA VAL A 150 -0.40 4.96 -19.29
C VAL A 150 0.41 4.45 -18.10
N GLY A 151 0.02 4.80 -16.87
CA GLY A 151 0.68 4.31 -15.66
C GLY A 151 0.65 2.78 -15.55
N TYR A 152 -0.51 2.18 -15.82
CA TYR A 152 -0.66 0.72 -15.85
C TYR A 152 0.23 0.06 -16.90
N LEU A 153 0.28 0.59 -18.12
CA LEU A 153 1.13 0.05 -19.19
C LEU A 153 2.61 0.14 -18.84
N ILE A 154 3.05 1.26 -18.24
CA ILE A 154 4.44 1.44 -17.77
C ILE A 154 4.78 0.43 -16.67
N MET A 155 3.89 0.24 -15.70
CA MET A 155 4.08 -0.76 -14.65
C MET A 155 4.14 -2.18 -15.22
N MET A 156 3.25 -2.50 -16.16
CA MET A 156 3.25 -3.81 -16.80
C MET A 156 4.52 -4.05 -17.62
N ALA A 157 5.00 -3.04 -18.35
CA ALA A 157 6.27 -3.10 -19.06
C ALA A 157 7.46 -3.30 -18.10
N ALA A 158 7.45 -2.65 -16.93
CA ALA A 158 8.47 -2.83 -15.91
C ALA A 158 8.51 -4.26 -15.38
N LEU A 159 7.34 -4.83 -15.05
CA LEU A 159 7.20 -6.20 -14.54
C LEU A 159 7.53 -7.29 -15.57
N LEU A 160 7.22 -7.05 -16.84
CA LEU A 160 7.52 -7.97 -17.96
C LEU A 160 8.99 -7.95 -18.40
N GLY A 161 9.84 -7.13 -17.78
CA GLY A 161 11.27 -7.09 -18.09
C GLY A 161 11.65 -6.22 -19.30
N PHE A 162 10.72 -5.46 -19.89
CA PHE A 162 11.04 -4.53 -20.98
C PHE A 162 12.06 -3.46 -20.57
N HIS A 163 12.19 -3.18 -19.27
CA HIS A 163 13.19 -2.27 -18.72
C HIS A 163 14.63 -2.68 -19.09
N VAL A 164 14.90 -3.98 -19.28
CA VAL A 164 16.20 -4.52 -19.70
C VAL A 164 16.53 -4.12 -21.15
N LEU A 165 15.54 -4.05 -22.03
CA LEU A 165 15.71 -3.68 -23.44
C LEU A 165 16.04 -2.18 -23.62
N PHE A 166 15.52 -1.33 -22.72
CA PHE A 166 15.75 0.12 -22.76
C PHE A 166 16.93 0.58 -21.88
N GLY A 167 17.60 -0.33 -21.17
CA GLY A 167 18.71 0.00 -20.27
C GLY A 167 18.30 0.86 -19.07
N VAL A 168 17.02 0.85 -18.68
CA VAL A 168 16.48 1.63 -17.56
C VAL A 168 16.34 0.75 -16.33
N THR A 169 16.71 1.26 -15.16
CA THR A 169 16.55 0.57 -13.89
C THR A 169 15.07 0.28 -13.57
N GLN A 170 14.72 -0.96 -13.23
CA GLN A 170 13.34 -1.38 -12.92
C GLN A 170 12.66 -0.48 -11.87
N PRO A 171 13.29 -0.18 -10.71
CA PRO A 171 12.74 0.78 -9.75
C PRO A 171 12.29 2.11 -10.35
N THR A 172 13.11 2.72 -11.21
CA THR A 172 12.80 4.03 -11.80
C THR A 172 11.57 3.96 -12.70
N LEU A 173 11.43 2.90 -13.49
CA LEU A 173 10.26 2.72 -14.36
C LEU A 173 9.00 2.46 -13.54
N MET A 174 9.12 1.69 -12.46
CA MET A 174 8.01 1.43 -11.53
C MET A 174 7.57 2.70 -10.81
N ASP A 175 8.50 3.53 -10.33
CA ASP A 175 8.22 4.81 -9.69
C ASP A 175 7.46 5.76 -10.63
N VAL A 176 7.87 5.81 -11.91
CA VAL A 176 7.18 6.59 -12.94
C VAL A 176 5.76 6.05 -13.15
N GLY A 177 5.60 4.73 -13.29
CA GLY A 177 4.28 4.10 -13.46
C GLY A 177 3.34 4.37 -12.29
N ILE A 178 3.83 4.21 -11.06
CA ILE A 178 3.09 4.51 -9.83
C ILE A 178 2.73 5.99 -9.77
N LEU A 179 3.63 6.90 -10.17
CA LEU A 179 3.36 8.33 -10.19
C LEU A 179 2.21 8.69 -11.15
N PHE A 180 2.24 8.16 -12.37
CA PHE A 180 1.17 8.35 -13.35
C PHE A 180 -0.17 7.81 -12.84
N MET A 181 -0.16 6.61 -12.25
CA MET A 181 -1.35 6.00 -11.69
C MET A 181 -1.88 6.78 -10.48
N PHE A 182 -1.00 7.28 -9.63
CA PHE A 182 -1.36 8.13 -8.50
C PHE A 182 -2.05 9.40 -8.97
N TYR A 183 -1.48 10.14 -9.93
CA TYR A 183 -2.12 11.33 -10.50
C TYR A 183 -3.46 11.02 -11.17
N GLY A 184 -3.53 9.93 -11.94
CA GLY A 184 -4.74 9.49 -12.61
C GLY A 184 -5.86 9.19 -11.62
N VAL A 185 -5.59 8.37 -10.60
CA VAL A 185 -6.59 8.00 -9.59
C VAL A 185 -6.96 9.20 -8.73
N TYR A 186 -5.98 9.98 -8.26
CA TYR A 186 -6.19 11.12 -7.37
C TYR A 186 -7.12 12.17 -8.00
N TYR A 187 -6.75 12.71 -9.17
CA TYR A 187 -7.57 13.72 -9.84
C TYR A 187 -8.86 13.13 -10.40
N GLY A 188 -8.88 11.83 -10.72
CA GLY A 188 -10.09 11.13 -11.18
C GLY A 188 -11.16 11.02 -10.11
N VAL A 189 -10.79 10.60 -8.91
CA VAL A 189 -11.73 10.48 -7.79
C VAL A 189 -12.16 11.86 -7.31
N LEU A 190 -11.23 12.81 -7.14
CA LEU A 190 -11.57 14.19 -6.81
C LEU A 190 -12.49 14.84 -7.83
N GLY A 191 -12.22 14.67 -9.12
CA GLY A 191 -13.06 15.21 -10.19
C GLY A 191 -14.47 14.63 -10.18
N ARG A 192 -14.61 13.32 -9.92
CA ARG A 192 -15.92 12.65 -9.80
C ARG A 192 -16.70 13.17 -8.59
N ASP A 193 -16.07 13.24 -7.43
CA ASP A 193 -16.72 13.68 -6.19
C ASP A 193 -17.15 15.14 -6.30
N PHE A 194 -16.31 15.99 -6.89
CA PHE A 194 -16.63 17.39 -7.16
C PHE A 194 -17.77 17.54 -8.18
N ALA A 195 -17.79 16.72 -9.25
CA ALA A 195 -18.88 16.71 -10.23
C ALA A 195 -20.22 16.40 -9.59
N HIS A 196 -20.26 15.45 -8.67
CA HIS A 196 -21.47 15.09 -7.94
C HIS A 196 -21.99 16.25 -7.09
N ILE A 197 -21.12 16.93 -6.33
CA ILE A 197 -21.52 18.08 -5.52
C ILE A 197 -22.01 19.24 -6.41
N CYS A 198 -21.31 19.52 -7.51
CA CYS A 198 -21.73 20.54 -8.46
C CYS A 198 -23.10 20.20 -9.08
N THR A 199 -23.31 18.95 -9.47
CA THR A 199 -24.58 18.50 -10.08
C THR A 199 -25.73 18.57 -9.08
N ASP A 200 -25.53 18.07 -7.86
CA ASP A 200 -26.53 18.19 -6.78
C ASP A 200 -26.91 19.64 -6.52
N ARG A 201 -25.93 20.55 -6.58
CA ARG A 201 -26.17 21.97 -6.32
C ARG A 201 -26.86 22.68 -7.46
N MET A 202 -26.61 22.30 -8.71
CA MET A 202 -27.34 22.83 -9.87
C MET A 202 -28.77 22.28 -9.97
N ALA A 203 -29.02 21.10 -9.39
CA ALA A 203 -30.34 20.47 -9.36
C ALA A 203 -31.22 20.90 -8.16
N SER A 204 -30.64 21.59 -7.17
CA SER A 204 -31.32 22.08 -5.94
C SER A 204 -31.61 23.57 -6.01
#